data_AF-A0A2M9H785-F1
#
_entry.id   AF-A0A2M9H785-F1
#
_cell.length_a   1.000
_cell.length_b   1.000
_cell.length_c   1.000
_cell.angle_alpha   90.00
_cell.angle_beta   90.00
_cell.angle_gamma   90.00
#
_symmetry.space_group_name_H-M   'P 1'
#
loop_
_entity.id
_entity.type
_entity.pdbx_description
1 polymer ?
#
loop_
_entity_poly.entity_id
_entity_poly.type
_entity_poly.pdbx_seq_one_letter_code
_entity_poly.pdbx_strand_id
1 'polypeptide(L)'
;MDLEINGRYDDAFSHLFLVGLASILEDADDHRACMIWWKGRGKALLRTSDDLSWDDCSAIVQAHASRWRDSSWLNASDVYAEVKKGAKKTGNAVPAERATLSPRLGTPGSLDKWRLLERNRARAIDALQTDLDRRYVGALGEPSYWSGDVYANGYNPDRGASRWEMVARNRGQEFITGRLRPLAGTVSSRSLSQIRDGLQGTKVVDETGKNKDDSRTPTGLRSPSVTDNARAWCALFGVSAFPVMKSTAPRRGSTAAFAQISGRNPFAVLPIWLNPWTLDRYRAVVRSRALLTVGLDEVLGPVSNESEQDLRVRSGITTVTVGQSRQWLKKKGVEYCMLFSQYASDNKVPERWLLKGHPVFLEDTVKQRSVS
;
A
#
# COMPACT_ATOMS: atom_id res chain seq x y z
N MET A 1 -12.29 9.33 23.98
CA MET A 1 -11.53 10.51 23.50
C MET A 1 -11.25 10.36 22.02
N ASP A 2 -11.34 11.45 21.23
CA ASP A 2 -11.02 11.42 19.80
C ASP A 2 -9.62 11.97 19.57
N LEU A 3 -8.76 11.17 18.95
CA LEU A 3 -7.44 11.58 18.49
C LEU A 3 -7.57 12.25 17.13
N GLU A 4 -7.17 13.53 17.05
CA GLU A 4 -7.26 14.31 15.82
C GLU A 4 -5.94 14.26 15.04
N ILE A 5 -6.02 13.80 13.79
CA ILE A 5 -4.89 13.61 12.89
C ILE A 5 -4.90 14.70 11.81
N ASN A 6 -3.82 15.46 11.72
CA ASN A 6 -3.59 16.39 10.62
C ASN A 6 -3.21 15.62 9.34
N GLY A 7 -4.10 15.62 8.36
CA GLY A 7 -3.93 14.90 7.10
C GLY A 7 -5.07 15.21 6.15
N ARG A 8 -4.77 15.29 4.85
CA ARG A 8 -5.78 15.64 3.85
C ARG A 8 -6.34 14.39 3.19
N TYR A 9 -7.66 14.31 3.02
CA TYR A 9 -8.23 13.14 2.35
C TYR A 9 -7.84 13.03 0.86
N ASP A 10 -7.31 14.10 0.26
CA ASP A 10 -6.82 14.11 -1.12
C ASP A 10 -5.33 13.74 -1.23
N ASP A 11 -4.75 13.28 -0.12
CA ASP A 11 -3.43 12.68 -0.03
C ASP A 11 -3.57 11.21 0.41
N ALA A 12 -3.20 10.27 -0.48
CA ALA A 12 -3.31 8.84 -0.18
C ALA A 12 -2.46 8.45 1.04
N PHE A 13 -1.30 9.09 1.25
CA PHE A 13 -0.49 8.87 2.45
C PHE A 13 -1.30 9.09 3.74
N SER A 14 -2.16 10.11 3.77
CA SER A 14 -2.99 10.43 4.95
C SER A 14 -4.04 9.33 5.22
N HIS A 15 -4.61 8.71 4.18
CA HIS A 15 -5.51 7.56 4.34
C HIS A 15 -4.79 6.37 4.95
N LEU A 16 -3.64 6.00 4.37
CA LEU A 16 -2.88 4.85 4.85
C LEU A 16 -2.33 5.09 6.26
N PHE A 17 -1.94 6.33 6.58
CA PHE A 17 -1.52 6.69 7.94
C PHE A 17 -2.66 6.46 8.95
N LEU A 18 -3.86 6.97 8.69
CA LEU A 18 -5.02 6.80 9.57
C LEU A 18 -5.34 5.32 9.83
N VAL A 19 -5.44 4.54 8.74
CA VAL A 19 -5.80 3.11 8.80
C VAL A 19 -4.69 2.29 9.45
N GLY A 20 -3.44 2.62 9.15
CA GLY A 20 -2.28 1.92 9.67
C GLY A 20 -2.00 2.18 11.13
N LEU A 21 -2.16 3.44 11.60
CA LEU A 21 -2.11 3.76 13.02
C LEU A 21 -3.17 2.96 13.77
N ALA A 22 -4.43 3.03 13.34
CA ALA A 22 -5.51 2.26 13.94
C ALA A 22 -5.23 0.75 13.94
N SER A 23 -4.65 0.21 12.86
CA SER A 23 -4.31 -1.22 12.78
C SER A 23 -3.22 -1.60 13.78
N ILE A 24 -2.21 -0.76 13.99
CA ILE A 24 -1.16 -0.96 15.00
C ILE A 24 -1.76 -0.92 16.43
N LEU A 25 -2.72 -0.01 16.67
CA LEU A 25 -3.37 0.09 17.98
C LEU A 25 -4.24 -1.14 18.28
N GLU A 26 -5.02 -1.65 17.31
CA GLU A 26 -5.76 -2.93 17.46
C GLU A 26 -4.81 -4.13 17.62
N ASP A 27 -3.64 -4.14 16.96
CA ASP A 27 -2.67 -5.24 17.08
C ASP A 27 -2.01 -5.33 18.47
N ALA A 28 -2.02 -4.24 19.23
CA ALA A 28 -1.43 -4.19 20.56
C ALA A 28 -2.34 -4.76 21.66
N ASP A 29 -3.63 -4.94 21.38
CA ASP A 29 -4.61 -5.49 22.32
C ASP A 29 -5.81 -6.07 21.55
N ASP A 30 -6.00 -7.39 21.64
CA ASP A 30 -7.05 -8.13 20.93
C ASP A 30 -8.49 -7.70 21.31
N HIS A 31 -8.66 -6.96 22.42
CA HIS A 31 -9.94 -6.40 22.84
C HIS A 31 -10.17 -4.96 22.38
N ARG A 32 -9.15 -4.28 21.85
CA ARG A 32 -9.25 -2.90 21.40
C ARG A 32 -9.95 -2.82 20.05
N ALA A 33 -11.01 -2.03 19.99
CA ALA A 33 -11.65 -1.65 18.73
C ALA A 33 -11.29 -0.20 18.37
N CYS A 34 -10.85 0.02 17.13
CA CYS A 34 -10.62 1.36 16.60
C CYS A 34 -11.74 1.77 15.66
N MET A 35 -12.20 3.03 15.80
CA MET A 35 -13.08 3.69 14.85
C MET A 35 -12.36 4.87 14.20
N ILE A 36 -12.48 4.99 12.87
CA ILE A 36 -11.84 6.04 12.07
C ILE A 36 -12.89 6.77 11.23
N TRP A 37 -12.69 8.07 10.97
CA TRP A 37 -13.51 8.87 10.02
C TRP A 37 -12.84 10.20 9.66
N TRP A 38 -13.33 10.84 8.61
CA TRP A 38 -12.86 12.16 8.19
C TRP A 38 -13.67 13.28 8.83
N LYS A 39 -12.98 14.34 9.26
CA LYS A 39 -13.58 15.60 9.75
C LYS A 39 -13.21 16.72 8.78
N GLY A 40 -14.03 16.86 7.75
CA GLY A 40 -13.75 17.76 6.63
C GLY A 40 -12.51 17.33 5.84
N ARG A 41 -11.88 18.28 5.16
CA ARG A 41 -10.79 17.99 4.19
C ARG A 41 -9.42 17.79 4.79
N GLY A 42 -9.13 18.40 5.95
CA GLY A 42 -7.78 18.50 6.50
C GLY A 42 -7.52 17.70 7.76
N LYS A 43 -8.53 16.96 8.26
CA LYS A 43 -8.46 16.26 9.53
C LYS A 43 -9.13 14.90 9.44
N ALA A 44 -8.52 13.91 10.08
CA ALA A 44 -9.14 12.62 10.37
C ALA A 44 -9.24 12.44 11.88
N LEU A 45 -10.21 11.64 12.31
CA LEU A 45 -10.40 11.27 13.71
C LEU A 45 -10.21 9.77 13.88
N LEU A 46 -9.59 9.40 14.99
CA LEU A 46 -9.43 8.04 15.47
C LEU A 46 -9.94 7.98 16.91
N ARG A 47 -10.81 7.02 17.20
CA ARG A 47 -11.28 6.72 18.55
C ARG A 47 -10.96 5.27 18.87
N THR A 48 -10.39 5.00 20.03
CA THR A 48 -10.24 3.64 20.55
C THR A 48 -11.32 3.37 21.59
N SER A 49 -11.69 2.09 21.79
CA SER A 49 -12.70 1.67 22.76
C SER A 49 -12.29 1.89 24.22
N ASP A 50 -10.99 2.05 24.46
CA ASP A 50 -10.33 2.23 25.75
C ASP A 50 -9.76 3.66 25.94
N ASP A 51 -10.15 4.60 25.08
CA ASP A 51 -9.85 6.03 25.20
C ASP A 51 -8.35 6.39 25.30
N LEU A 52 -7.51 5.72 24.49
CA LEU A 52 -6.07 5.98 24.43
C LEU A 52 -5.74 7.46 24.19
N SER A 53 -4.74 7.94 24.92
CA SER A 53 -4.12 9.23 24.68
C SER A 53 -3.07 9.16 23.57
N TRP A 54 -2.55 10.32 23.17
CA TRP A 54 -1.41 10.38 22.26
C TRP A 54 -0.12 9.83 22.87
N ASP A 55 0.03 9.88 24.20
CA ASP A 55 1.17 9.28 24.90
C ASP A 55 1.10 7.75 24.80
N ASP A 56 -0.08 7.16 25.03
CA ASP A 56 -0.29 5.71 24.89
C ASP A 56 -0.04 5.24 23.44
N CYS A 57 -0.55 6.00 22.46
CA CYS A 57 -0.30 5.72 21.05
C CYS A 57 1.19 5.75 20.71
N SER A 58 1.94 6.70 21.29
CA SER A 58 3.39 6.80 21.05
C SER A 58 4.14 5.57 21.59
N ALA A 59 3.75 5.07 22.76
CA ALA A 59 4.33 3.87 23.37
C ALA A 59 4.01 2.62 22.55
N ILE A 60 2.76 2.47 22.10
CA ILE A 60 2.34 1.34 21.27
C ILE A 60 3.07 1.34 19.92
N VAL A 61 3.18 2.49 19.24
CA VAL A 61 3.88 2.60 17.96
C VAL A 61 5.38 2.29 18.12
N GLN A 62 6.02 2.76 19.20
CA GLN A 62 7.40 2.44 19.50
C GLN A 62 7.59 0.93 19.76
N ALA A 63 6.74 0.33 20.59
CA ALA A 63 6.79 -1.09 20.92
C ALA A 63 6.58 -1.95 19.67
N HIS A 64 5.62 -1.58 18.81
CA HIS A 64 5.39 -2.24 17.54
C HIS A 64 6.62 -2.14 16.61
N ALA A 65 7.24 -0.96 16.48
CA ALA A 65 8.45 -0.80 15.67
C ALA A 65 9.64 -1.61 16.23
N SER A 66 9.81 -1.66 17.56
CA SER A 66 10.84 -2.46 18.23
C SER A 66 10.63 -3.96 18.00
N ARG A 67 9.40 -4.47 18.18
CA ARG A 67 9.03 -5.86 17.89
C ARG A 67 9.37 -6.24 16.46
N TRP A 68 9.08 -5.37 15.50
CA TRP A 68 9.38 -5.60 14.10
C TRP A 68 10.87 -5.57 13.80
N ARG A 69 11.60 -4.58 14.32
CA ARG A 69 13.07 -4.47 14.19
C ARG A 69 13.74 -5.75 14.65
N ASP A 70 13.27 -6.34 15.75
CA ASP A 70 13.88 -7.52 16.38
C ASP A 70 13.28 -8.84 15.85
N SER A 71 12.30 -8.79 14.94
CA SER A 71 11.65 -9.98 14.42
C SER A 71 12.57 -10.79 13.49
N SER A 72 12.53 -12.11 13.64
CA SER A 72 13.35 -13.03 12.83
C SER A 72 12.96 -13.00 11.36
N TRP A 73 11.67 -12.85 11.04
CA TRP A 73 11.18 -12.85 9.66
C TRP A 73 11.60 -11.58 8.90
N LEU A 74 11.58 -10.40 9.55
CA LEU A 74 11.95 -9.14 8.89
C LEU A 74 13.45 -9.16 8.55
N ASN A 75 14.23 -9.78 9.42
CA ASN A 75 15.68 -9.92 9.29
C ASN A 75 16.11 -11.14 8.47
N ALA A 76 15.21 -12.07 8.14
CA ALA A 76 15.52 -13.23 7.30
C ALA A 76 15.99 -12.78 5.91
N SER A 77 17.26 -12.98 5.60
CA SER A 77 17.85 -12.71 4.29
C SER A 77 18.80 -13.82 3.85
N ASP A 78 18.94 -13.98 2.54
CA ASP A 78 19.91 -14.91 1.96
C ASP A 78 20.23 -14.49 0.51
N VAL A 79 21.21 -15.16 -0.09
CA VAL A 79 21.60 -14.99 -1.49
C VAL A 79 20.87 -16.02 -2.34
N TYR A 80 19.81 -15.58 -3.02
CA TYR A 80 18.97 -16.45 -3.88
C TYR A 80 19.38 -16.47 -5.36
N ALA A 81 20.11 -15.45 -5.82
CA ALA A 81 20.58 -15.34 -7.21
C ALA A 81 22.02 -15.86 -7.36
N GLU A 82 22.36 -16.43 -8.51
CA GLU A 82 23.73 -16.85 -8.84
C GLU A 82 24.47 -15.80 -9.67
N VAL A 83 25.81 -15.83 -9.58
CA VAL A 83 26.68 -15.06 -10.47
C VAL A 83 26.80 -15.83 -11.78
N LYS A 84 26.33 -15.24 -12.88
CA LYS A 84 26.58 -15.80 -14.21
C LYS A 84 28.10 -15.81 -14.49
N LYS A 85 28.72 -17.00 -14.52
CA LYS A 85 30.11 -17.17 -15.00
C LYS A 85 30.21 -16.63 -16.43
N GLY A 86 31.17 -15.73 -16.68
CA GLY A 86 31.43 -15.18 -18.02
C GLY A 86 30.64 -13.93 -18.40
N ALA A 87 29.79 -13.38 -17.52
CA ALA A 87 29.29 -12.03 -17.72
C ALA A 87 30.48 -11.07 -17.72
N LYS A 88 30.73 -10.38 -18.85
CA LYS A 88 31.62 -9.22 -18.89
C LYS A 88 31.35 -8.39 -17.64
N LYS A 89 32.40 -7.85 -16.99
CA LYS A 89 32.32 -6.90 -15.88
C LYS A 89 31.59 -5.61 -16.31
N THR A 90 30.37 -5.68 -16.83
CA THR A 90 29.40 -4.60 -16.78
C THR A 90 28.98 -4.59 -15.32
N GLY A 91 29.65 -3.76 -14.52
CA GLY A 91 29.44 -3.69 -13.08
C GLY A 91 27.95 -3.68 -12.73
N ASN A 92 27.59 -4.48 -11.71
CA ASN A 92 26.48 -4.28 -10.75
C ASN A 92 25.64 -5.52 -10.40
N ALA A 93 25.95 -6.74 -10.88
CA ALA A 93 25.31 -7.95 -10.36
C ALA A 93 26.24 -8.71 -9.41
N VAL A 94 26.52 -8.12 -8.24
CA VAL A 94 27.11 -8.85 -7.11
C VAL A 94 25.96 -9.67 -6.48
N PRO A 95 26.19 -10.95 -6.14
CA PRO A 95 25.22 -11.72 -5.36
C PRO A 95 25.07 -11.01 -4.00
N ALA A 96 23.93 -10.39 -3.79
CA ALA A 96 23.62 -9.65 -2.59
C ALA A 96 22.51 -10.36 -1.83
N GLU A 97 22.61 -10.33 -0.51
CA GLU A 97 21.53 -10.78 0.34
C GLU A 97 20.25 -10.01 0.04
N ARG A 98 19.12 -10.73 0.07
CA ARG A 98 17.79 -10.18 -0.14
C ARG A 98 16.89 -10.63 0.99
N ALA A 99 16.05 -9.71 1.48
CA ALA A 99 15.02 -10.07 2.42
C ALA A 99 14.09 -11.14 1.82
N THR A 100 13.88 -12.21 2.58
CA THR A 100 13.23 -13.45 2.13
C THR A 100 11.78 -13.24 1.76
N LEU A 101 11.08 -12.37 2.50
CA LEU A 101 9.69 -12.02 2.26
C LEU A 101 9.52 -10.75 1.39
N SER A 102 10.58 -10.31 0.70
CA SER A 102 10.45 -9.17 -0.21
C SER A 102 9.45 -9.49 -1.33
N PRO A 103 8.49 -8.60 -1.64
CA PRO A 103 7.44 -8.89 -2.62
C PRO A 103 7.97 -8.95 -4.05
N ARG A 104 9.14 -8.36 -4.31
CA ARG A 104 9.81 -8.35 -5.61
C ARG A 104 11.23 -8.90 -5.47
N LEU A 105 11.36 -10.19 -5.75
CA LEU A 105 12.62 -10.92 -5.72
C LEU A 105 12.88 -11.53 -7.10
N GLY A 106 14.14 -11.50 -7.54
CA GLY A 106 14.53 -12.15 -8.79
C GLY A 106 14.34 -13.66 -8.74
N THR A 107 14.33 -14.30 -9.90
CA THR A 107 14.25 -15.76 -10.01
C THR A 107 15.51 -16.41 -9.40
N PRO A 108 15.35 -17.39 -8.51
CA PRO A 108 16.47 -18.18 -8.00
C PRO A 108 17.30 -18.84 -9.13
N GLY A 109 18.62 -18.89 -8.94
CA GLY A 109 19.55 -19.30 -10.00
C GLY A 109 19.66 -20.81 -10.26
N SER A 110 19.31 -21.65 -9.29
CA SER A 110 19.43 -23.11 -9.35
C SER A 110 18.42 -23.81 -8.44
N LEU A 111 18.27 -25.13 -8.58
CA LEU A 111 17.34 -25.94 -7.78
C LEU A 111 17.61 -25.81 -6.27
N ASP A 112 18.88 -25.74 -5.86
CA ASP A 112 19.22 -25.58 -4.44
C ASP A 112 18.87 -24.19 -3.93
N LYS A 113 18.98 -23.14 -4.76
CA LYS A 113 18.51 -21.80 -4.42
C LYS A 113 16.98 -21.72 -4.34
N TRP A 114 16.26 -22.51 -5.12
CA TRP A 114 14.82 -22.67 -4.98
C TRP A 114 14.45 -23.31 -3.64
N ARG A 115 15.04 -24.46 -3.31
CA ARG A 115 14.82 -25.15 -2.02
C ARG A 115 15.19 -24.27 -0.83
N LEU A 116 16.27 -23.50 -0.95
CA LEU A 116 16.68 -22.53 0.06
C LEU A 116 15.64 -21.44 0.26
N LEU A 117 15.16 -20.83 -0.83
CA LEU A 117 14.12 -19.78 -0.76
C LEU A 117 12.84 -20.34 -0.15
N GLU A 118 12.38 -21.50 -0.59
CA GLU A 118 11.18 -22.16 -0.06
C GLU A 118 11.29 -22.39 1.45
N ARG A 119 12.38 -23.02 1.91
CA ARG A 119 12.63 -23.27 3.33
C ARG A 119 12.69 -21.99 4.14
N ASN A 120 13.40 -20.97 3.65
CA ASN A 120 13.54 -19.70 4.35
C ASN A 120 12.20 -18.95 4.41
N ARG A 121 11.39 -19.00 3.34
CA ARG A 121 10.05 -18.40 3.30
C ARG A 121 9.10 -19.09 4.27
N ALA A 122 9.05 -20.42 4.29
CA ALA A 122 8.22 -21.18 5.23
C ALA A 122 8.55 -20.78 6.67
N ARG A 123 9.84 -20.83 7.05
CA ARG A 123 10.29 -20.43 8.40
C ARG A 123 9.94 -18.97 8.73
N ALA A 124 10.10 -18.05 7.78
CA ALA A 124 9.79 -16.64 8.00
C ALA A 124 8.28 -16.40 8.16
N ILE A 125 7.43 -17.14 7.42
CA ILE A 125 5.97 -17.07 7.55
C ILE A 125 5.52 -17.68 8.88
N ASP A 126 6.09 -18.82 9.27
CA ASP A 126 5.79 -19.48 10.55
C ASP A 126 6.22 -18.64 11.76
N ALA A 127 7.16 -17.72 11.57
CA ALA A 127 7.63 -16.79 12.60
C ALA A 127 6.78 -15.51 12.73
N LEU A 128 5.74 -15.31 11.90
CA LEU A 128 4.82 -14.17 12.04
C LEU A 128 3.96 -14.33 13.30
N GLN A 129 3.97 -13.32 14.16
CA GLN A 129 3.42 -13.43 15.52
C GLN A 129 1.95 -13.04 15.56
N THR A 130 1.58 -11.92 14.94
CA THR A 130 0.24 -11.35 15.06
C THR A 130 -0.56 -11.41 13.76
N ASP A 131 -1.86 -11.16 13.85
CA ASP A 131 -2.73 -11.07 12.68
C ASP A 131 -2.43 -9.84 11.82
N LEU A 132 -1.91 -8.75 12.39
CA LEU A 132 -1.40 -7.65 11.58
C LEU A 132 -0.17 -8.08 10.76
N ASP A 133 0.76 -8.84 11.35
CA ASP A 133 1.94 -9.34 10.63
C ASP A 133 1.52 -10.16 9.40
N ARG A 134 0.62 -11.12 9.61
CA ARG A 134 0.09 -11.99 8.54
C ARG A 134 -0.64 -11.18 7.46
N ARG A 135 -1.50 -10.25 7.87
CA ARG A 135 -2.23 -9.37 6.93
C ARG A 135 -1.30 -8.47 6.14
N TYR A 136 -0.30 -7.88 6.79
CA TYR A 136 0.65 -6.98 6.14
C TYR A 136 1.52 -7.73 5.13
N VAL A 137 2.14 -8.85 5.54
CA VAL A 137 2.95 -9.69 4.65
C VAL A 137 2.11 -10.20 3.47
N GLY A 138 0.89 -10.65 3.72
CA GLY A 138 -0.05 -11.04 2.65
C GLY A 138 -0.42 -9.90 1.71
N ALA A 139 -0.57 -8.67 2.23
CA ALA A 139 -0.90 -7.48 1.44
C ALA A 139 0.29 -6.87 0.69
N LEU A 140 1.53 -7.12 1.12
CA LEU A 140 2.73 -6.83 0.31
C LEU A 140 2.78 -7.71 -0.94
N GLY A 141 2.25 -8.93 -0.84
CA GLY A 141 2.29 -9.94 -1.89
C GLY A 141 3.63 -10.67 -1.94
N GLU A 142 3.84 -11.43 -3.00
CA GLU A 142 5.05 -12.24 -3.18
C GLU A 142 5.44 -12.33 -4.66
N PRO A 143 6.67 -12.73 -4.99
CA PRO A 143 7.03 -13.01 -6.37
C PRO A 143 6.14 -14.13 -6.95
N SER A 144 5.40 -13.84 -8.02
CA SER A 144 4.62 -14.86 -8.76
C SER A 144 5.49 -15.54 -9.80
N TYR A 145 6.33 -16.48 -9.35
CA TYR A 145 7.21 -17.25 -10.22
C TYR A 145 6.50 -18.13 -11.25
N TRP A 146 5.18 -18.25 -11.17
CA TRP A 146 4.32 -18.94 -12.13
C TRP A 146 3.67 -17.98 -13.16
N SER A 147 3.83 -16.65 -13.02
CA SER A 147 3.11 -15.69 -13.85
C SER A 147 3.85 -15.35 -15.15
N GLY A 148 3.30 -15.84 -16.25
CA GLY A 148 3.76 -15.54 -17.61
C GLY A 148 4.52 -16.68 -18.26
N ASP A 149 4.76 -16.53 -19.55
CA ASP A 149 5.51 -17.50 -20.35
C ASP A 149 6.98 -17.08 -20.44
N VAL A 150 7.87 -17.96 -19.97
CA VAL A 150 9.33 -17.77 -20.03
C VAL A 150 9.83 -17.73 -21.49
N TYR A 151 9.17 -18.45 -22.39
CA TYR A 151 9.57 -18.58 -23.79
C TYR A 151 9.02 -17.44 -24.67
N ALA A 152 7.92 -16.82 -24.28
CA ALA A 152 7.32 -15.69 -25.01
C ALA A 152 7.73 -14.29 -24.47
N ASN A 153 8.83 -14.19 -23.71
CA ASN A 153 9.25 -12.95 -23.03
C ASN A 153 8.16 -12.34 -22.13
N GLY A 154 7.19 -13.15 -21.69
CA GLY A 154 6.04 -12.73 -20.90
C GLY A 154 6.20 -12.97 -19.40
N TYR A 155 7.28 -13.63 -18.98
CA TYR A 155 7.59 -13.96 -17.60
C TYR A 155 7.94 -12.70 -16.77
N ASN A 156 7.19 -12.47 -15.69
CA ASN A 156 7.46 -11.37 -14.79
C ASN A 156 7.03 -11.70 -13.34
N PRO A 157 7.97 -12.08 -12.46
CA PRO A 157 7.66 -12.46 -11.09
C PRO A 157 7.15 -11.28 -10.25
N ASP A 158 7.45 -10.03 -10.63
CA ASP A 158 6.98 -8.84 -9.92
C ASP A 158 5.45 -8.64 -10.04
N ARG A 159 4.76 -9.49 -10.82
CA ARG A 159 3.28 -9.49 -10.96
C ARG A 159 2.54 -9.97 -9.72
N GLY A 160 3.20 -10.67 -8.79
CA GLY A 160 2.59 -11.06 -7.52
C GLY A 160 2.76 -10.02 -6.41
N ALA A 161 3.59 -8.99 -6.63
CA ALA A 161 3.76 -7.89 -5.71
C ALA A 161 2.57 -6.93 -5.71
N SER A 162 2.29 -6.36 -4.54
CA SER A 162 1.31 -5.29 -4.37
C SER A 162 1.62 -4.08 -5.25
N ARG A 163 0.55 -3.42 -5.72
CA ARG A 163 0.67 -2.11 -6.37
C ARG A 163 0.93 -0.97 -5.39
N TRP A 164 0.61 -1.18 -4.11
CA TRP A 164 0.93 -0.23 -3.04
C TRP A 164 2.43 -0.18 -2.72
N GLU A 165 3.19 -1.20 -3.12
CA GLU A 165 4.66 -1.18 -3.09
C GLU A 165 5.18 -0.46 -4.35
N MET A 166 5.65 0.78 -4.19
CA MET A 166 6.06 1.66 -5.31
C MET A 166 7.54 2.00 -5.33
N VAL A 167 8.39 1.29 -4.59
CA VAL A 167 9.83 1.57 -4.55
C VAL A 167 10.47 1.26 -5.90
N ALA A 168 11.21 2.25 -6.42
CA ALA A 168 12.04 2.07 -7.60
C ALA A 168 13.19 1.10 -7.31
N ARG A 169 13.40 0.12 -8.19
CA ARG A 169 14.40 -0.94 -8.03
C ARG A 169 15.76 -0.54 -8.59
N ASN A 170 16.33 0.53 -8.06
CA ASN A 170 17.65 0.99 -8.48
C ASN A 170 18.74 0.18 -7.78
N ARG A 171 19.77 -0.24 -8.53
CA ARG A 171 20.99 -0.90 -8.00
C ARG A 171 20.69 -2.14 -7.13
N GLY A 172 19.66 -2.89 -7.48
CA GLY A 172 19.24 -4.07 -6.74
C GLY A 172 18.53 -3.77 -5.42
N GLN A 173 18.12 -2.54 -5.13
CA GLN A 173 17.33 -2.26 -3.94
C GLN A 173 16.00 -3.03 -3.95
N GLU A 174 15.62 -3.54 -2.77
CA GLU A 174 14.33 -4.16 -2.52
C GLU A 174 13.65 -3.49 -1.31
N PHE A 175 12.32 -3.62 -1.25
CA PHE A 175 11.47 -2.85 -0.34
C PHE A 175 11.82 -3.02 1.15
N ILE A 176 12.04 -4.24 1.61
CA ILE A 176 12.23 -4.53 3.04
C ILE A 176 13.55 -3.94 3.53
N THR A 177 14.68 -4.29 2.92
CA THR A 177 16.00 -3.75 3.29
C THR A 177 16.06 -2.25 3.03
N GLY A 178 15.42 -1.76 1.97
CA GLY A 178 15.51 -0.38 1.52
C GLY A 178 14.58 0.62 2.21
N ARG A 179 13.49 0.16 2.84
CA ARG A 179 12.48 1.01 3.48
C ARG A 179 12.06 0.50 4.85
N LEU A 180 11.58 -0.73 4.91
CA LEU A 180 10.92 -1.25 6.11
C LEU A 180 11.88 -1.41 7.29
N ARG A 181 13.05 -2.03 7.09
CA ARG A 181 14.10 -2.18 8.11
C ARG A 181 14.62 -0.83 8.62
N PRO A 182 15.02 0.13 7.75
CA PRO A 182 15.41 1.47 8.21
C PRO A 182 14.34 2.17 9.04
N LEU A 183 13.07 2.12 8.62
CA LEU A 183 11.98 2.75 9.37
C LEU A 183 11.75 2.10 10.73
N ALA A 184 11.74 0.76 10.81
CA ALA A 184 11.64 0.05 12.08
C ALA A 184 12.78 0.44 13.04
N GLY A 185 14.02 0.48 12.53
CA GLY A 185 15.20 0.89 13.30
C GLY A 185 15.10 2.34 13.80
N THR A 186 14.70 3.28 12.94
CA THR A 186 14.57 4.69 13.33
C THR A 186 13.45 4.90 14.35
N VAL A 187 12.23 4.40 14.08
CA VAL A 187 11.08 4.65 14.93
C VAL A 187 11.24 3.99 16.30
N SER A 188 11.78 2.77 16.36
CA SER A 188 12.08 2.08 17.63
C SER A 188 13.12 2.82 18.49
N SER A 189 13.99 3.63 17.88
CA SER A 189 15.05 4.36 18.59
C SER A 189 14.64 5.76 19.05
N ARG A 190 13.47 6.27 18.61
CA ARG A 190 12.95 7.57 19.05
C ARG A 190 12.43 7.49 20.47
N SER A 191 12.50 8.59 21.22
CA SER A 191 11.76 8.74 22.48
C SER A 191 10.24 8.84 22.25
N LEU A 192 9.46 8.57 23.30
CA LEU A 192 7.99 8.65 23.24
C LEU A 192 7.50 10.05 22.81
N SER A 193 8.10 11.11 23.34
CA SER A 193 7.75 12.49 22.97
C SER A 193 8.01 12.78 21.48
N GLN A 194 9.13 12.30 20.93
CA GLN A 194 9.43 12.46 19.50
C GLN A 194 8.44 11.71 18.61
N ILE A 195 7.99 10.52 19.02
CA ILE A 195 6.97 9.77 18.29
C ILE A 195 5.64 10.49 18.38
N ARG A 196 5.22 10.92 19.57
CA ARG A 196 4.00 11.70 19.79
C ARG A 196 3.96 12.94 18.90
N ASP A 197 5.01 13.76 18.93
CA ASP A 197 5.09 14.99 18.15
C ASP A 197 5.02 14.70 16.64
N GLY A 198 5.67 13.63 16.20
CA GLY A 198 5.61 13.14 14.82
C GLY A 198 4.21 12.70 14.41
N LEU A 199 3.54 11.90 15.24
CA LEU A 199 2.18 11.42 14.97
C LEU A 199 1.18 12.59 14.91
N GLN A 200 1.25 13.53 15.85
CA GLN A 200 0.41 14.74 15.86
C GLN A 200 0.74 15.69 14.69
N GLY A 201 1.98 15.63 14.19
CA GLY A 201 2.49 16.50 13.13
C GLY A 201 2.87 17.89 13.64
N THR A 202 3.11 18.03 14.94
CA THR A 202 3.67 19.24 15.54
C THR A 202 5.14 19.40 15.16
N LYS A 203 5.84 18.28 14.97
CA LYS A 203 7.20 18.22 14.45
C LYS A 203 7.30 17.19 13.33
N VAL A 204 8.05 17.48 12.29
CA VAL A 204 8.33 16.55 11.19
C VAL A 204 9.83 16.29 11.16
N VAL A 205 10.23 15.04 11.41
CA VAL A 205 11.63 14.61 11.32
C VAL A 205 11.70 13.39 10.41
N ASP A 206 12.53 13.46 9.37
CA ASP A 206 12.67 12.42 8.35
C ASP A 206 14.11 11.87 8.34
N GLU A 207 14.47 11.09 9.36
CA GLU A 207 15.85 10.62 9.52
C GLU A 207 16.23 9.64 8.39
N THR A 208 15.30 8.79 7.95
CA THR A 208 15.55 7.85 6.85
C THR A 208 15.75 8.55 5.51
N GLY A 209 15.04 9.66 5.31
CA GLY A 209 15.19 10.55 4.15
C GLY A 209 16.29 11.59 4.31
N LYS A 210 16.96 11.63 5.47
CA LYS A 210 17.96 12.65 5.84
C LYS A 210 17.42 14.08 5.75
N ASN A 211 16.13 14.27 6.07
CA ASN A 211 15.41 15.53 5.98
C ASN A 211 15.50 16.22 4.61
N LYS A 212 15.64 15.45 3.54
CA LYS A 212 15.71 16.01 2.18
C LYS A 212 14.32 16.33 1.63
N ASP A 213 14.21 17.45 0.92
CA ASP A 213 12.97 17.85 0.25
C ASP A 213 12.48 16.83 -0.77
N ASP A 214 13.39 16.08 -1.40
CA ASP A 214 13.09 15.01 -2.34
C ASP A 214 13.09 13.60 -1.68
N SER A 215 12.85 13.54 -0.37
CA SER A 215 12.83 12.29 0.38
C SER A 215 11.80 11.30 -0.16
N ARG A 216 12.21 10.02 -0.20
CA ARG A 216 11.37 8.89 -0.62
C ARG A 216 10.77 8.12 0.56
N THR A 217 10.83 8.69 1.76
CA THR A 217 10.17 8.19 2.97
C THR A 217 8.64 7.99 2.83
N PRO A 218 7.88 8.79 2.03
CA PRO A 218 6.47 8.46 1.78
C PRO A 218 6.25 7.18 0.94
N THR A 219 7.31 6.55 0.40
CA THR A 219 7.26 5.25 -0.30
C THR A 219 6.31 5.18 -1.50
N GLY A 220 6.07 6.31 -2.17
CA GLY A 220 5.19 6.41 -3.33
C GLY A 220 3.70 6.57 -2.99
N LEU A 221 3.34 6.64 -1.70
CA LEU A 221 1.97 7.01 -1.31
C LEU A 221 1.64 8.48 -1.60
N ARG A 222 2.66 9.30 -1.86
CA ARG A 222 2.61 10.66 -2.39
C ARG A 222 3.94 11.00 -3.06
N SER A 223 4.01 12.17 -3.70
CA SER A 223 5.26 12.69 -4.28
C SER A 223 6.39 12.73 -3.24
N PRO A 224 7.65 12.52 -3.67
CA PRO A 224 8.81 12.68 -2.80
C PRO A 224 8.74 13.99 -2.01
N SER A 225 8.93 13.88 -0.69
CA SER A 225 8.75 14.97 0.28
C SER A 225 9.26 14.54 1.65
N VAL A 226 9.75 15.51 2.43
CA VAL A 226 10.06 15.31 3.86
C VAL A 226 8.83 14.72 4.54
N THR A 227 9.01 13.60 5.24
CA THR A 227 7.90 12.86 5.87
C THR A 227 8.35 12.32 7.22
N ASP A 228 7.56 12.56 8.26
CA ASP A 228 7.89 12.05 9.58
C ASP A 228 7.93 10.52 9.61
N ASN A 229 9.01 9.96 10.16
CA ASN A 229 9.22 8.51 10.18
C ASN A 229 8.17 7.72 10.97
N ALA A 230 7.60 8.28 12.04
CA ALA A 230 6.53 7.59 12.79
C ALA A 230 5.24 7.51 11.97
N ARG A 231 4.90 8.59 11.24
CA ARG A 231 3.78 8.59 10.29
C ARG A 231 4.04 7.65 9.12
N ALA A 232 5.26 7.63 8.58
CA ALA A 232 5.62 6.76 7.47
C ALA A 232 5.53 5.28 7.87
N TRP A 233 6.02 4.94 9.08
CA TRP A 233 5.84 3.61 9.65
C TRP A 233 4.36 3.23 9.71
N CYS A 234 3.52 4.04 10.35
CA CYS A 234 2.08 3.79 10.42
C CYS A 234 1.45 3.68 9.02
N ALA A 235 1.78 4.58 8.09
CA ALA A 235 1.26 4.54 6.72
C ALA A 235 1.61 3.25 5.97
N LEU A 236 2.81 2.69 6.18
CA LEU A 236 3.12 1.38 5.62
C LEU A 236 2.14 0.32 6.12
N PHE A 237 1.83 0.28 7.43
CA PHE A 237 0.86 -0.67 7.97
C PHE A 237 -0.58 -0.48 7.47
N GLY A 238 -0.92 0.69 6.95
CA GLY A 238 -2.17 0.92 6.23
C GLY A 238 -2.34 0.00 5.02
N VAL A 239 -1.24 -0.43 4.39
CA VAL A 239 -1.25 -1.38 3.26
C VAL A 239 -1.90 -2.72 3.65
N SER A 240 -1.88 -3.11 4.93
CA SER A 240 -2.53 -4.36 5.41
C SER A 240 -4.04 -4.44 5.12
N ALA A 241 -4.70 -3.31 4.86
CA ALA A 241 -6.10 -3.31 4.46
C ALA A 241 -6.32 -3.80 3.01
N PHE A 242 -5.26 -3.84 2.18
CA PHE A 242 -5.33 -4.01 0.73
C PHE A 242 -4.65 -5.29 0.24
N PRO A 243 -5.31 -6.47 0.37
CA PRO A 243 -4.73 -7.74 -0.04
C PRO A 243 -4.45 -7.81 -1.56
N VAL A 244 -3.47 -8.66 -1.90
CA VAL A 244 -3.16 -9.03 -3.29
C VAL A 244 -3.82 -10.36 -3.62
N MET A 245 -4.65 -10.38 -4.66
CA MET A 245 -5.26 -11.59 -5.20
C MET A 245 -4.30 -12.23 -6.20
N LYS A 246 -3.77 -13.41 -5.85
CA LYS A 246 -2.88 -14.17 -6.74
C LYS A 246 -3.63 -14.58 -8.01
N SER A 247 -2.94 -14.51 -9.14
CA SER A 247 -3.46 -14.91 -10.45
C SER A 247 -2.55 -15.98 -11.04
N THR A 248 -3.15 -17.03 -11.57
CA THR A 248 -2.45 -18.05 -12.40
C THR A 248 -2.42 -17.65 -13.87
N ALA A 249 -3.22 -16.67 -14.28
CA ALA A 249 -3.16 -16.10 -15.63
C ALA A 249 -1.83 -15.35 -15.86
N PRO A 250 -1.39 -15.15 -17.12
CA PRO A 250 -0.20 -14.36 -17.47
C PRO A 250 -0.38 -12.84 -17.22
N ARG A 251 -1.32 -12.46 -16.36
CA ARG A 251 -1.63 -11.07 -15.98
C ARG A 251 -1.30 -10.86 -14.51
N ARG A 252 -1.05 -9.60 -14.14
CA ARG A 252 -0.88 -9.21 -12.73
C ARG A 252 -2.13 -9.56 -11.94
N GLY A 253 -1.94 -10.09 -10.73
CA GLY A 253 -3.00 -10.22 -9.75
C GLY A 253 -3.66 -8.88 -9.41
N SER A 254 -4.90 -8.92 -8.94
CA SER A 254 -5.60 -7.71 -8.49
C SER A 254 -5.04 -7.27 -7.13
N THR A 255 -4.81 -5.99 -6.94
CA THR A 255 -4.53 -5.41 -5.61
C THR A 255 -5.77 -4.64 -5.19
N ALA A 256 -6.29 -4.90 -3.99
CA ALA A 256 -7.49 -4.21 -3.51
C ALA A 256 -7.31 -2.68 -3.60
N ALA A 257 -8.38 -2.00 -4.02
CA ALA A 257 -8.42 -0.57 -4.28
C ALA A 257 -7.39 -0.01 -5.29
N PHE A 258 -6.69 -0.86 -6.07
CA PHE A 258 -5.68 -0.42 -7.03
C PHE A 258 -5.84 -1.12 -8.38
N ALA A 259 -6.03 -0.33 -9.44
CA ALA A 259 -6.31 -0.83 -10.78
C ALA A 259 -5.28 -0.36 -11.81
N GLN A 260 -5.23 -1.06 -12.94
CA GLN A 260 -4.56 -0.60 -14.15
C GLN A 260 -5.38 -1.05 -15.36
N ILE A 261 -5.62 -0.12 -16.27
CA ILE A 261 -6.21 -0.37 -17.58
C ILE A 261 -5.11 -0.17 -18.62
N SER A 262 -5.08 -1.00 -19.67
CA SER A 262 -4.11 -0.82 -20.76
C SER A 262 -4.26 0.57 -21.37
N GLY A 263 -3.14 1.26 -21.63
CA GLY A 263 -3.15 2.62 -22.18
C GLY A 263 -3.54 3.74 -21.20
N ARG A 264 -3.83 3.42 -19.93
CA ARG A 264 -4.14 4.41 -18.88
C ARG A 264 -3.13 4.27 -17.73
N ASN A 265 -2.88 5.38 -17.03
CA ASN A 265 -2.07 5.34 -15.82
C ASN A 265 -2.76 4.46 -14.76
N PRO A 266 -2.02 3.61 -14.02
CA PRO A 266 -2.56 2.92 -12.86
C PRO A 266 -3.16 3.92 -11.87
N PHE A 267 -4.13 3.49 -11.08
CA PHE A 267 -4.80 4.37 -10.12
C PHE A 267 -5.28 3.61 -8.88
N ALA A 268 -5.37 4.33 -7.77
CA ALA A 268 -6.00 3.87 -6.54
C ALA A 268 -7.33 4.58 -6.30
N VAL A 269 -8.25 3.92 -5.60
CA VAL A 269 -9.57 4.46 -5.25
C VAL A 269 -9.81 4.22 -3.77
N LEU A 270 -9.97 5.27 -2.98
CA LEU A 270 -10.20 5.15 -1.53
C LEU A 270 -11.54 5.77 -1.14
N PRO A 271 -12.32 5.15 -0.24
CA PRO A 271 -13.60 5.71 0.19
C PRO A 271 -13.39 6.94 1.06
N ILE A 272 -14.38 7.81 1.09
CA ILE A 272 -14.53 8.89 2.08
C ILE A 272 -15.80 8.64 2.85
N TRP A 273 -15.69 8.76 4.17
CA TRP A 273 -16.78 8.52 5.09
C TRP A 273 -16.65 9.51 6.25
N LEU A 274 -17.79 10.05 6.67
CA LEU A 274 -17.85 11.14 7.65
C LEU A 274 -18.31 10.67 9.03
N ASN A 275 -18.84 9.45 9.11
CA ASN A 275 -19.31 8.82 10.35
C ASN A 275 -18.32 7.76 10.82
N PRO A 276 -18.15 7.52 12.13
CA PRO A 276 -17.20 6.54 12.65
C PRO A 276 -17.36 5.15 12.02
N TRP A 277 -16.27 4.58 11.50
CA TRP A 277 -16.21 3.21 10.97
C TRP A 277 -15.18 2.38 11.73
N THR A 278 -15.55 1.13 12.04
CA THR A 278 -14.56 0.12 12.47
C THR A 278 -13.60 -0.20 11.33
N LEU A 279 -12.41 -0.70 11.69
CA LEU A 279 -11.44 -1.14 10.67
C LEU A 279 -11.96 -2.27 9.80
N ASP A 280 -12.80 -3.15 10.33
CA ASP A 280 -13.39 -4.24 9.53
C ASP A 280 -14.37 -3.72 8.48
N ARG A 281 -15.17 -2.70 8.81
CA ARG A 281 -16.02 -2.02 7.82
C ARG A 281 -15.17 -1.36 6.73
N TYR A 282 -14.09 -0.67 7.12
CA TYR A 282 -13.15 -0.08 6.16
C TYR A 282 -12.56 -1.15 5.23
N ARG A 283 -12.00 -2.23 5.79
CA ARG A 283 -11.43 -3.37 5.06
C ARG A 283 -12.44 -3.99 4.10
N ALA A 284 -13.70 -4.17 4.51
CA ALA A 284 -14.76 -4.70 3.67
C ALA A 284 -15.06 -3.80 2.45
N VAL A 285 -15.04 -2.48 2.63
CA VAL A 285 -15.31 -1.53 1.54
C VAL A 285 -14.13 -1.43 0.58
N VAL A 286 -12.89 -1.32 1.05
CA VAL A 286 -11.72 -1.21 0.16
C VAL A 286 -11.43 -2.47 -0.65
N ARG A 287 -11.88 -3.62 -0.15
CA ARG A 287 -11.81 -4.92 -0.85
C ARG A 287 -12.99 -5.17 -1.78
N SER A 288 -14.01 -4.31 -1.75
CA SER A 288 -15.25 -4.53 -2.50
C SER A 288 -15.04 -4.32 -4.00
N ARG A 289 -15.75 -5.13 -4.80
CA ARG A 289 -15.87 -4.91 -6.24
C ARG A 289 -16.55 -3.57 -6.55
N ALA A 290 -17.49 -3.14 -5.71
CA ALA A 290 -18.23 -1.89 -5.89
C ALA A 290 -17.30 -0.66 -5.93
N LEU A 291 -16.35 -0.56 -5.01
CA LEU A 291 -15.36 0.52 -5.00
C LEU A 291 -14.51 0.54 -6.28
N LEU A 292 -14.06 -0.64 -6.70
CA LEU A 292 -13.28 -0.80 -7.93
C LEU A 292 -14.10 -0.43 -9.17
N THR A 293 -15.36 -0.83 -9.25
CA THR A 293 -16.28 -0.50 -10.35
C THR A 293 -16.44 1.01 -10.50
N VAL A 294 -16.65 1.75 -9.40
CA VAL A 294 -16.79 3.22 -9.44
C VAL A 294 -15.52 3.89 -9.95
N GLY A 295 -14.33 3.45 -9.55
CA GLY A 295 -13.10 4.04 -10.07
C GLY A 295 -12.80 3.67 -11.53
N LEU A 296 -13.14 2.44 -11.95
CA LEU A 296 -13.03 2.03 -13.36
C LEU A 296 -13.98 2.84 -14.25
N ASP A 297 -15.21 3.09 -13.78
CA ASP A 297 -16.20 3.93 -14.47
C ASP A 297 -15.67 5.35 -14.70
N GLU A 298 -15.11 5.98 -13.66
CA GLU A 298 -14.51 7.31 -13.76
C GLU A 298 -13.36 7.37 -14.77
N VAL A 299 -12.42 6.42 -14.71
CA VAL A 299 -11.22 6.43 -15.58
C VAL A 299 -11.55 6.12 -17.03
N LEU A 300 -12.53 5.25 -17.27
CA LEU A 300 -12.99 4.94 -18.62
C LEU A 300 -13.84 6.08 -19.20
N GLY A 301 -14.57 6.82 -18.36
CA GLY A 301 -15.38 7.95 -18.78
C GLY A 301 -16.53 7.57 -19.73
N PRO A 302 -17.23 8.57 -20.30
CA PRO A 302 -18.22 8.34 -21.32
C PRO A 302 -17.58 7.78 -22.59
N VAL A 303 -18.30 6.87 -23.23
CA VAL A 303 -17.82 6.14 -24.42
C VAL A 303 -17.65 7.11 -25.59
N SER A 304 -16.46 7.15 -26.16
CA SER A 304 -16.21 7.93 -27.37
C SER A 304 -16.13 7.08 -28.65
N ASN A 305 -15.89 5.76 -28.52
CA ASN A 305 -15.77 4.82 -29.63
C ASN A 305 -16.06 3.36 -29.22
N GLU A 306 -16.23 2.48 -30.21
CA GLU A 306 -16.52 1.05 -30.01
C GLU A 306 -15.45 0.31 -29.19
N SER A 307 -14.16 0.64 -29.37
CA SER A 307 -13.08 -0.03 -28.64
C SER A 307 -13.12 0.25 -27.13
N GLU A 308 -13.52 1.47 -26.75
CA GLU A 308 -13.74 1.84 -25.34
C GLU A 308 -14.99 1.17 -24.78
N GLN A 309 -16.04 1.02 -25.60
CA GLN A 309 -17.24 0.28 -25.21
C GLN A 309 -16.91 -1.20 -24.92
N ASP A 310 -16.13 -1.84 -25.78
CA ASP A 310 -15.67 -3.22 -25.58
C ASP A 310 -14.81 -3.36 -24.33
N LEU A 311 -13.96 -2.37 -24.03
CA LEU A 311 -13.17 -2.36 -22.79
C LEU A 311 -14.06 -2.22 -21.54
N ARG A 312 -15.09 -1.38 -21.58
CA ARG A 312 -16.06 -1.22 -20.49
C ARG A 312 -16.82 -2.53 -20.25
N VAL A 313 -17.35 -3.15 -21.30
CA VAL A 313 -18.08 -4.43 -21.21
C VAL A 313 -17.17 -5.54 -20.67
N ARG A 314 -15.96 -5.71 -21.22
CA ARG A 314 -15.00 -6.71 -20.72
C ARG A 314 -14.57 -6.48 -19.28
N SER A 315 -14.58 -5.23 -18.83
CA SER A 315 -14.28 -4.85 -17.45
C SER A 315 -15.49 -4.94 -16.53
N GLY A 316 -16.65 -5.36 -17.04
CA GLY A 316 -17.91 -5.46 -16.29
C GLY A 316 -18.44 -4.10 -15.85
N ILE A 317 -18.18 -3.04 -16.62
CA ILE A 317 -18.58 -1.66 -16.33
C ILE A 317 -19.76 -1.28 -17.23
N THR A 318 -20.97 -1.57 -16.74
CA THR A 318 -22.24 -1.20 -17.36
C THR A 318 -23.02 -0.24 -16.47
N THR A 319 -23.97 0.52 -17.02
CA THR A 319 -24.85 1.43 -16.26
C THR A 319 -25.49 0.73 -15.06
N VAL A 320 -25.95 -0.52 -15.23
CA VAL A 320 -26.56 -1.32 -14.15
C VAL A 320 -25.55 -1.63 -13.05
N THR A 321 -24.37 -2.15 -13.41
CA THR A 321 -23.34 -2.51 -12.43
C THR A 321 -22.77 -1.30 -11.68
N VAL A 322 -22.63 -0.16 -12.36
CA VAL A 322 -22.20 1.11 -11.76
C VAL A 322 -23.27 1.62 -10.80
N GLY A 323 -24.54 1.64 -11.21
CA GLY A 323 -25.65 2.06 -10.35
C GLY A 323 -25.77 1.21 -9.08
N GLN A 324 -25.69 -0.12 -9.22
CA GLN A 324 -25.69 -1.05 -8.07
C GLN A 324 -24.48 -0.82 -7.15
N SER A 325 -23.30 -0.57 -7.72
CA SER A 325 -22.07 -0.30 -6.96
C SER A 325 -22.17 1.00 -6.17
N ARG A 326 -22.65 2.09 -6.79
CA ARG A 326 -22.89 3.37 -6.12
C ARG A 326 -23.91 3.22 -4.99
N GLN A 327 -25.03 2.53 -5.23
CA GLN A 327 -26.05 2.28 -4.20
C GLN A 327 -25.49 1.46 -3.04
N TRP A 328 -24.70 0.43 -3.32
CA TRP A 328 -24.08 -0.39 -2.28
C TRP A 328 -23.12 0.44 -1.41
N LEU A 329 -22.25 1.26 -2.02
CA LEU A 329 -21.33 2.13 -1.30
C LEU A 329 -22.07 3.15 -0.42
N LYS A 330 -23.13 3.77 -0.93
CA LYS A 330 -24.01 4.66 -0.13
C LYS A 330 -24.64 3.95 1.05
N LYS A 331 -25.18 2.73 0.86
CA LYS A 331 -25.70 1.89 1.97
C LYS A 331 -24.63 1.54 3.00
N LYS A 332 -23.36 1.47 2.58
CA LYS A 332 -22.22 1.32 3.48
C LYS A 332 -21.73 2.64 4.06
N GLY A 333 -22.39 3.77 3.82
CA GLY A 333 -22.07 5.07 4.42
C GLY A 333 -20.85 5.76 3.79
N VAL A 334 -20.48 5.38 2.56
CA VAL A 334 -19.49 6.12 1.77
C VAL A 334 -20.16 7.39 1.26
N GLU A 335 -19.49 8.52 1.44
CA GLU A 335 -19.93 9.84 0.99
C GLU A 335 -19.53 10.06 -0.47
N TYR A 336 -18.25 9.88 -0.77
CA TYR A 336 -17.68 9.84 -2.13
C TYR A 336 -16.40 9.01 -2.12
N CYS A 337 -15.83 8.77 -3.30
CA CYS A 337 -14.54 8.13 -3.44
C CYS A 337 -13.48 9.18 -3.80
N MET A 338 -12.22 8.92 -3.48
CA MET A 338 -11.08 9.68 -3.97
C MET A 338 -10.29 8.81 -4.94
N LEU A 339 -10.07 9.32 -6.15
CA LEU A 339 -9.27 8.65 -7.17
C LEU A 339 -7.88 9.27 -7.27
N PHE A 340 -6.86 8.44 -7.13
CA PHE A 340 -5.45 8.83 -7.13
C PHE A 340 -4.75 8.20 -8.33
N SER A 341 -4.43 9.00 -9.34
CA SER A 341 -3.62 8.54 -10.47
C SER A 341 -2.17 8.30 -10.04
N GLN A 342 -1.56 7.24 -10.54
CA GLN A 342 -0.13 6.98 -10.35
C GLN A 342 0.68 7.77 -11.39
N TYR A 343 1.63 8.55 -10.91
CA TYR A 343 2.74 9.05 -11.70
C TYR A 343 3.79 7.95 -11.89
N ALA A 344 4.42 7.92 -13.06
CA ALA A 344 5.63 7.15 -13.33
C ALA A 344 6.62 8.02 -14.11
N SER A 345 7.87 8.10 -13.63
CA SER A 345 8.92 8.85 -14.33
C SER A 345 9.32 8.16 -15.63
N ASP A 346 9.73 8.93 -16.63
CA ASP A 346 10.24 8.40 -17.91
C ASP A 346 11.71 7.93 -17.80
N ASN A 347 11.94 6.91 -16.95
CA ASN A 347 13.25 6.29 -16.73
C ASN A 347 13.13 4.77 -16.90
N LYS A 348 14.25 4.12 -17.28
CA LYS A 348 14.32 2.65 -17.42
C LYS A 348 13.86 1.90 -16.15
N VAL A 349 14.13 2.48 -14.99
CA VAL A 349 13.57 2.06 -13.70
C VAL A 349 12.70 3.21 -13.20
N PRO A 350 11.38 3.20 -13.49
CA PRO A 350 10.54 4.35 -13.21
C PRO A 350 10.36 4.52 -11.69
N GLU A 351 10.55 5.74 -11.20
CA GLU A 351 10.02 6.16 -9.92
C GLU A 351 8.51 6.32 -10.02
N ARG A 352 7.78 5.92 -8.98
CA ARG A 352 6.31 5.92 -8.97
C ARG A 352 5.78 6.52 -7.69
N TRP A 353 4.70 7.27 -7.81
CA TRP A 353 3.94 7.75 -6.66
C TRP A 353 2.49 8.08 -7.02
N LEU A 354 1.63 8.15 -6.02
CA LEU A 354 0.26 8.65 -6.18
C LEU A 354 0.26 10.18 -6.23
N LEU A 355 -0.48 10.71 -7.20
CA LEU A 355 -0.80 12.13 -7.31
C LEU A 355 -1.95 12.49 -6.36
N LYS A 356 -2.13 13.78 -6.14
CA LYS A 356 -3.28 14.32 -5.39
C LYS A 356 -4.59 13.76 -5.96
N GLY A 357 -5.45 13.29 -5.06
CA GLY A 357 -6.72 12.69 -5.44
C GLY A 357 -7.75 13.72 -5.91
N HIS A 358 -8.67 13.28 -6.76
CA HIS A 358 -9.91 14.02 -7.07
C HIS A 358 -11.14 13.24 -6.62
N PRO A 359 -12.23 13.94 -6.23
CA PRO A 359 -13.45 13.30 -5.77
C PRO A 359 -14.21 12.65 -6.94
N VAL A 360 -14.74 11.47 -6.69
CA VAL A 360 -15.69 10.74 -7.54
C VAL A 360 -16.98 10.59 -6.74
N PHE A 361 -17.99 11.35 -7.14
CA PHE A 361 -19.27 11.38 -6.43
C PHE A 361 -20.10 10.13 -6.73
N LEU A 362 -20.82 9.65 -5.71
CA LEU A 362 -21.71 8.49 -5.85
C LEU A 362 -23.08 8.85 -6.45
N GLU A 363 -23.29 10.13 -6.77
CA GLU A 363 -24.45 10.65 -7.49
C GLU A 363 -24.12 10.86 -8.95
N ASP A 364 -25.11 10.66 -9.82
CA ASP A 364 -24.96 10.94 -11.23
C ASP A 364 -24.90 12.45 -11.44
N THR A 365 -23.70 12.99 -11.57
CA THR A 365 -23.42 14.39 -11.88
C THR A 365 -23.91 14.82 -13.28
N VAL A 366 -24.54 13.92 -14.05
CA VAL A 366 -25.17 14.25 -15.34
C VAL A 366 -26.26 15.32 -15.19
N LYS A 367 -26.87 15.48 -14.01
CA LYS A 367 -27.85 16.55 -13.76
C LYS A 367 -27.27 17.93 -13.41
N GLN A 368 -25.96 18.06 -13.20
CA GLN A 368 -25.34 19.35 -12.84
C GLN A 368 -24.53 19.99 -13.97
N ARG A 369 -24.26 19.27 -15.08
CA ARG A 369 -23.57 19.84 -16.26
C ARG A 369 -24.50 20.51 -17.28
N SER A 370 -25.81 20.53 -17.03
CA SER A 370 -26.81 21.18 -17.88
C SER A 370 -27.30 22.53 -17.35
N VAL A 371 -26.70 23.06 -16.30
CA VAL A 371 -26.97 24.41 -15.78
C VAL A 371 -25.66 25.10 -15.42
N SER A 372 -24.89 25.46 -16.45
CA SER A 372 -23.85 26.50 -16.37
C SER A 372 -23.62 27.06 -17.76
#